data_AF-A0A960PEW0-F1
#
_entry.id   AF-A0A960PEW0-F1
#
_cell.length_a   1.000
_cell.length_b   1.000
_cell.length_c   1.000
_cell.angle_alpha   90.00
_cell.angle_beta   90.00
_cell.angle_gamma   90.00
#
_symmetry.space_group_name_H-M   'P 1'
#
loop_
_entity.id
_entity.type
_entity.pdbx_description
1 polymer ?
#
loop_
_entity_poly.entity_id
_entity_poly.type
_entity_poly.pdbx_seq_one_letter_code
_entity_poly.pdbx_strand_id
1 'polypeptide(L)'
;MRGSLTASDFDLFLDALDRDRDQAAGKYIALRERLEKFFEWRDCENVEELTDIVFDRAVRKLIEGEDVKNTEAFCVAIAKFIVLENRRETYRKSELDETLNASLPEDDNNSDEEEVKDKRFQCLDKCLSEFPVHKRDLLVKYFDTDEDTMIPARKRLAEKFGINL
;
A
#
# COMPACT_ATOMS: atom_id res chain seq x y z
N MET A 1 16.72 9.31 -13.51
CA MET A 1 17.34 10.56 -13.00
C MET A 1 16.54 11.01 -11.78
N ARG A 2 17.13 10.92 -10.57
CA ARG A 2 16.57 11.53 -9.35
C ARG A 2 16.82 13.04 -9.47
N GLY A 3 15.81 13.80 -9.90
CA GLY A 3 15.88 15.26 -9.89
C GLY A 3 15.73 15.72 -8.44
N SER A 4 16.74 16.39 -7.90
CA SER A 4 16.66 17.01 -6.57
C SER A 4 15.54 18.02 -6.60
N LEU A 5 14.48 17.79 -5.82
CA LEU A 5 13.44 18.79 -5.62
C LEU A 5 14.03 20.02 -4.96
N THR A 6 13.62 21.19 -5.43
CA THR A 6 14.00 22.46 -4.82
C THR A 6 13.05 22.79 -3.68
N ALA A 7 13.47 23.63 -2.73
CA ALA A 7 12.60 24.08 -1.64
C ALA A 7 11.28 24.72 -2.17
N SER A 8 11.37 25.42 -3.31
CA SER A 8 10.23 26.03 -3.99
C SER A 8 9.22 25.00 -4.52
N ASP A 9 9.69 23.83 -4.93
CA ASP A 9 8.83 22.75 -5.43
C ASP A 9 8.03 22.10 -4.28
N PHE A 10 8.66 22.00 -3.11
CA PHE A 10 8.00 21.48 -1.91
C PHE A 10 6.97 22.46 -1.34
N ASP A 11 7.24 23.77 -1.41
CA ASP A 11 6.25 24.80 -1.04
C ASP A 11 4.97 24.67 -1.88
N LEU A 12 5.09 24.38 -3.18
CA LEU A 12 3.94 24.16 -4.06
C LEU A 12 3.09 22.94 -3.64
N PHE A 13 3.74 21.90 -3.13
CA PHE A 13 3.05 20.73 -2.59
C PHE A 13 2.33 21.05 -1.27
N LEU A 14 2.95 21.82 -0.38
CA LEU A 14 2.30 22.28 0.85
C LEU A 14 1.07 23.15 0.55
N ASP A 15 1.18 24.08 -0.41
CA ASP A 15 0.05 24.91 -0.86
C ASP A 15 -1.10 24.08 -1.45
N ALA A 16 -0.78 22.91 -2.04
CA ALA A 16 -1.77 21.95 -2.54
C ALA A 16 -2.44 21.12 -1.42
N LEU A 17 -1.87 21.08 -0.20
CA LEU A 17 -2.48 20.45 0.97
C LEU A 17 -3.38 21.43 1.73
N ASP A 18 -2.90 22.64 1.92
CA ASP A 18 -3.66 23.76 2.49
C ASP A 18 -3.03 25.11 2.12
N ARG A 19 -3.85 26.17 2.06
CA ARG A 19 -3.35 27.53 1.86
C ARG A 19 -2.75 28.11 3.14
N ASP A 20 -3.21 27.64 4.30
CA ASP A 20 -2.63 28.01 5.58
C ASP A 20 -1.41 27.14 5.86
N ARG A 21 -0.24 27.76 6.09
CA ARG A 21 1.02 27.05 6.26
C ARG A 21 1.05 26.12 7.48
N ASP A 22 0.42 26.51 8.59
CA ASP A 22 0.40 25.68 9.79
C ASP A 22 -0.51 24.46 9.59
N GLN A 23 -1.65 24.67 8.91
CA GLN A 23 -2.53 23.56 8.53
C GLN A 23 -1.89 22.63 7.51
N ALA A 24 -1.17 23.18 6.52
CA ALA A 24 -0.45 22.40 5.51
C ALA A 24 0.64 21.53 6.16
N ALA A 25 1.42 22.09 7.09
CA ALA A 25 2.42 21.34 7.84
C ALA A 25 1.79 20.21 8.66
N GLY A 26 0.68 20.47 9.35
CA GLY A 26 -0.05 19.45 10.10
C GLY A 26 -0.58 18.31 9.20
N LYS A 27 -1.17 18.66 8.06
CA LYS A 27 -1.63 17.68 7.05
C LYS A 27 -0.48 16.88 6.45
N TYR A 28 0.66 17.52 6.18
CA TYR A 28 1.85 16.85 5.67
C TYR A 28 2.35 15.77 6.65
N ILE A 29 2.50 16.12 7.93
CA ILE A 29 2.96 15.17 8.96
C ILE A 29 1.97 14.00 9.09
N ALA A 30 0.67 14.29 9.18
CA ALA A 30 -0.36 13.26 9.26
C ALA A 30 -0.39 12.35 8.02
N LEU A 31 -0.19 12.93 6.83
CA LEU A 31 -0.11 12.18 5.58
C LEU A 31 1.13 11.28 5.55
N ARG A 32 2.29 11.78 5.99
CA ARG A 32 3.54 11.01 6.09
C ARG A 32 3.37 9.80 7.00
N GLU A 33 2.91 10.01 8.24
CA GLU A 33 2.67 8.90 9.18
C GLU A 33 1.69 7.86 8.63
N ARG A 34 0.66 8.31 7.90
CA ARG A 34 -0.32 7.42 7.26
C ARG A 34 0.30 6.60 6.13
N LEU A 35 1.19 7.21 5.33
CA LEU A 35 1.90 6.53 4.24
C LEU A 35 2.92 5.52 4.79
N GLU A 36 3.66 5.90 5.82
CA GLU A 36 4.63 5.00 6.46
C GLU A 36 3.93 3.74 7.00
N LYS A 37 2.85 3.90 7.78
CA LYS A 37 2.01 2.77 8.23
C LYS A 37 1.43 1.96 7.08
N PHE A 38 1.06 2.62 5.99
CA PHE A 38 0.51 1.94 4.81
C PHE A 38 1.53 0.97 4.18
N PHE A 39 2.81 1.34 4.15
CA PHE A 39 3.91 0.49 3.66
C PHE A 39 4.31 -0.57 4.69
N GLU A 40 4.38 -0.23 5.98
CA GLU A 40 4.66 -1.19 7.07
C GLU A 40 3.67 -2.35 7.07
N TRP A 41 2.36 -2.05 6.98
CA TRP A 41 1.32 -3.10 6.93
C TRP A 41 1.38 -4.00 5.70
N ARG A 42 2.20 -3.64 4.71
CA ARG A 42 2.40 -4.39 3.46
C ARG A 42 3.77 -5.06 3.38
N ASP A 43 4.51 -5.05 4.48
CA ASP A 43 5.82 -5.70 4.62
C ASP A 43 6.82 -5.16 3.59
N CYS A 44 6.73 -3.86 3.28
CA CYS A 44 7.69 -3.20 2.42
C CYS A 44 8.92 -2.80 3.23
N GLU A 45 10.10 -3.16 2.75
CA GLU A 45 11.36 -2.63 3.27
C GLU A 45 11.52 -1.14 2.91
N ASN A 46 12.35 -0.42 3.68
CA ASN A 46 12.72 0.99 3.43
C ASN A 46 11.50 1.93 3.36
N VAL A 47 10.58 1.80 4.32
CA VAL A 47 9.33 2.57 4.42
C VAL A 47 9.52 4.08 4.27
N GLU A 48 10.55 4.65 4.90
CA GLU A 48 10.87 6.08 4.81
C GLU A 48 11.21 6.50 3.38
N GLU A 49 12.07 5.74 2.69
CA GLU A 49 12.47 6.03 1.30
C GLU A 49 11.28 5.88 0.35
N LEU A 50 10.43 4.86 0.53
CA LEU A 50 9.21 4.70 -0.28
C LEU A 50 8.25 5.87 -0.09
N THR A 51 8.13 6.38 1.14
CA THR A 51 7.30 7.53 1.46
C THR A 51 7.84 8.80 0.81
N ASP A 52 9.16 9.02 0.84
CA ASP A 52 9.78 10.14 0.14
C ASP A 52 9.56 10.05 -1.38
N ILE A 53 9.64 8.86 -1.97
CA ILE A 53 9.33 8.65 -3.41
C ILE A 53 7.87 9.01 -3.73
N VAL A 54 6.93 8.76 -2.82
CA VAL A 54 5.53 9.18 -3.01
C VAL A 54 5.46 10.70 -3.16
N PHE A 55 6.08 11.44 -2.24
CA PHE A 55 6.09 12.90 -2.28
C PHE A 55 6.81 13.42 -3.52
N ASP A 56 7.93 12.81 -3.90
CA ASP A 56 8.66 13.21 -5.10
C ASP A 56 7.82 13.08 -6.37
N ARG A 57 7.09 11.96 -6.50
CA ARG A 57 6.19 11.74 -7.64
C ARG A 57 5.01 12.71 -7.59
N ALA A 58 4.45 12.97 -6.40
CA ALA A 58 3.34 13.89 -6.24
C ALA A 58 3.73 15.33 -6.63
N VAL A 59 4.84 15.84 -6.11
CA VAL A 59 5.35 17.18 -6.41
C VAL A 59 5.62 17.32 -7.90
N ARG A 60 6.27 16.34 -8.53
CA ARG A 60 6.53 16.35 -9.98
C ARG A 60 5.25 16.47 -10.79
N LYS A 61 4.20 15.74 -10.41
CA LYS A 61 2.90 15.79 -11.09
C LYS A 61 2.19 17.13 -10.93
N LEU A 62 2.34 17.78 -9.78
CA LEU A 62 1.83 19.14 -9.59
C LEU A 62 2.58 20.16 -10.45
N ILE A 63 3.91 20.06 -10.54
CA ILE A 63 4.73 20.92 -11.42
C ILE A 63 4.37 20.73 -12.89
N GLU A 64 4.09 19.49 -13.32
CA GLU A 64 3.62 19.16 -14.66
C GLU A 64 2.22 19.74 -14.97
N GLY A 65 1.53 20.31 -13.98
CA GLY A 65 0.23 20.96 -14.13
C GLY A 65 -0.96 20.00 -14.08
N GLU A 66 -0.80 18.82 -13.48
CA GLU A 66 -1.89 17.86 -13.32
C GLU A 66 -2.95 18.39 -12.34
N ASP A 67 -4.24 18.31 -12.71
CA ASP A 67 -5.35 18.80 -11.89
C ASP A 67 -5.64 17.84 -10.72
N VAL A 68 -4.88 17.99 -9.64
CA VAL A 68 -5.01 17.19 -8.42
C VAL A 68 -6.01 17.84 -7.48
N LYS A 69 -7.25 17.35 -7.48
CA LYS A 69 -8.33 17.86 -6.60
C LYS A 69 -8.15 17.51 -5.13
N ASN A 70 -7.52 16.38 -4.84
CA ASN A 70 -7.24 15.94 -3.47
C ASN A 70 -5.84 15.33 -3.41
N THR A 71 -4.89 16.15 -2.95
CA THR A 71 -3.47 15.82 -2.87
C THR A 71 -3.20 14.61 -1.97
N GLU A 72 -3.91 14.49 -0.86
CA GLU A 72 -3.77 13.34 0.05
C GLU A 72 -4.18 12.02 -0.61
N ALA A 73 -5.35 11.99 -1.27
CA ALA A 73 -5.86 10.82 -1.96
C ALA A 73 -4.94 10.44 -3.13
N PHE A 74 -4.39 11.44 -3.81
CA PHE A 74 -3.43 11.27 -4.89
C PHE A 74 -2.13 10.63 -4.40
N CYS A 75 -1.56 11.09 -3.28
CA CYS A 75 -0.39 10.46 -2.66
C CYS A 75 -0.65 8.99 -2.29
N VAL A 76 -1.83 8.67 -1.75
CA VAL A 76 -2.20 7.27 -1.45
C VAL A 76 -2.33 6.44 -2.73
N ALA A 77 -2.82 7.01 -3.83
CA ALA A 77 -2.87 6.33 -5.13
C ALA A 77 -1.46 6.03 -5.66
N ILE A 78 -0.53 6.99 -5.57
CA ILE A 78 0.89 6.79 -5.92
C ILE A 78 1.50 5.68 -5.06
N ALA A 79 1.26 5.69 -3.75
CA ALA A 79 1.77 4.67 -2.83
C ALA A 79 1.33 3.25 -3.23
N LYS A 80 0.08 3.08 -3.67
CA LYS A 80 -0.41 1.79 -4.19
C LYS A 80 0.40 1.33 -5.41
N PHE A 81 0.72 2.23 -6.34
CA PHE A 81 1.54 1.89 -7.51
C PHE A 81 2.98 1.54 -7.11
N ILE A 82 3.57 2.26 -6.17
CA ILE A 82 4.91 1.97 -5.65
C ILE A 82 4.97 0.57 -5.02
N VAL A 83 3.95 0.16 -4.25
CA VAL A 83 3.89 -1.20 -3.71
C VAL A 83 3.92 -2.26 -4.82
N LEU A 84 3.17 -2.04 -5.90
CA LEU A 84 3.16 -2.98 -7.05
C LEU A 84 4.53 -3.03 -7.74
N GLU A 85 5.17 -1.88 -7.92
CA GLU A 85 6.53 -1.79 -8.46
C GLU A 85 7.54 -2.51 -7.56
N ASN A 86 7.50 -2.26 -6.26
CA ASN A 86 8.40 -2.86 -5.27
C ASN A 86 8.27 -4.38 -5.26
N ARG A 87 7.04 -4.91 -5.21
CA ARG A 87 6.79 -6.36 -5.28
C ARG A 87 7.34 -6.99 -6.56
N ARG A 88 7.21 -6.29 -7.70
CA ARG A 88 7.74 -6.76 -8.99
C ARG A 88 9.28 -6.72 -9.04
N GLU A 89 9.91 -5.82 -8.30
CA GLU A 89 11.38 -5.78 -8.15
C GLU A 89 11.89 -6.85 -7.19
N THR A 90 11.23 -7.07 -6.06
CA THR A 90 11.55 -8.17 -5.14
C THR A 90 11.42 -9.52 -5.82
N TYR A 91 10.35 -9.76 -6.59
CA TYR A 91 10.18 -11.01 -7.34
C TYR A 91 11.31 -11.22 -8.37
N ARG A 92 11.71 -10.17 -9.10
CA ARG A 92 12.81 -10.24 -10.06
C ARG A 92 14.19 -10.42 -9.40
N LYS A 93 14.41 -9.84 -8.21
CA LYS A 93 15.63 -10.07 -7.43
C LYS A 93 15.68 -11.49 -6.88
N SER A 94 14.57 -12.03 -6.39
CA SER A 94 14.46 -13.42 -5.92
C SER A 94 14.81 -14.43 -7.02
N GLU A 95 14.35 -14.20 -8.26
CA GLU A 95 14.65 -15.06 -9.42
C GLU A 95 16.14 -15.04 -9.82
N LEU A 96 16.85 -13.95 -9.50
CA LEU A 96 18.31 -13.85 -9.71
C LEU A 96 19.09 -14.51 -8.58
N ASP A 97 18.59 -14.42 -7.34
CA ASP A 97 19.26 -14.91 -6.12
C ASP A 97 19.15 -16.44 -5.93
N GLU A 98 18.16 -17.08 -6.55
CA GLU A 98 18.06 -18.56 -6.60
C GLU A 98 19.27 -19.22 -7.29
N THR A 99 20.04 -18.50 -8.09
CA THR A 99 21.28 -19.02 -8.70
C THR A 99 22.52 -18.89 -7.81
N LEU A 100 22.46 -18.12 -6.72
CA LEU A 100 23.58 -17.86 -5.80
C LEU A 100 23.41 -18.45 -4.39
N ASN A 101 22.18 -18.73 -3.95
CA ASN A 101 21.89 -19.17 -2.58
C ASN A 101 21.87 -20.70 -2.36
N ALA A 102 22.82 -21.44 -2.93
CA ALA A 102 22.98 -22.88 -2.66
C ALA A 102 23.62 -23.19 -1.28
N SER A 103 23.81 -22.21 -0.39
CA SER A 103 24.39 -22.42 0.95
C SER A 103 24.06 -21.27 1.90
N LEU A 104 22.85 -21.28 2.47
CA LEU A 104 22.59 -20.60 3.73
C LEU A 104 22.09 -21.65 4.74
N PRO A 105 22.61 -21.66 5.99
CA PRO A 105 22.06 -22.53 7.02
C PRO A 105 20.60 -22.13 7.29
N GLU A 106 19.73 -23.13 7.45
CA GLU A 106 18.33 -22.92 7.84
C GLU A 106 18.31 -22.15 9.17
N ASP A 107 17.87 -20.89 9.10
CA ASP A 107 17.71 -20.03 10.27
C ASP A 107 16.45 -20.48 11.02
N ASP A 108 16.61 -20.82 12.30
CA ASP A 108 15.59 -21.35 13.22
C ASP A 108 14.58 -20.26 13.67
N ASN A 109 14.21 -19.35 12.75
CA ASN A 109 13.30 -18.21 12.99
C ASN A 109 11.83 -18.51 12.62
N ASN A 110 11.50 -19.72 12.19
CA ASN A 110 10.13 -20.09 11.81
C ASN A 110 9.13 -20.02 12.98
N SER A 111 9.57 -20.21 14.23
CA SER A 111 8.65 -20.30 15.37
C SER A 111 7.97 -18.96 15.71
N ASP A 112 8.70 -17.84 15.63
CA ASP A 112 8.16 -16.51 15.93
C ASP A 112 7.24 -16.00 14.81
N GLU A 113 7.54 -16.31 13.55
CA GLU A 113 6.69 -15.94 12.41
C GLU A 113 5.38 -16.71 12.36
N GLU A 114 5.41 -18.01 12.68
CA GLU A 114 4.21 -18.83 12.79
C GLU A 114 3.32 -18.34 13.94
N GLU A 115 3.90 -18.00 15.10
CA GLU A 115 3.15 -17.48 16.25
C GLU A 115 2.49 -16.11 15.95
N VAL A 116 3.17 -15.23 15.21
CA VAL A 116 2.62 -13.94 14.78
C VAL A 116 1.51 -14.10 13.74
N LYS A 117 1.67 -15.03 12.78
CA LYS A 117 0.62 -15.37 11.79
C LYS A 117 -0.62 -15.91 12.49
N ASP A 118 -0.46 -16.81 13.47
CA ASP A 118 -1.56 -17.37 14.24
C ASP A 118 -2.34 -16.30 15.01
N LYS A 119 -1.65 -15.38 15.70
CA LYS A 119 -2.30 -14.27 16.41
C LYS A 119 -3.10 -13.36 15.46
N ARG A 120 -2.58 -13.10 14.26
CA ARG A 120 -3.28 -12.31 13.23
C ARG A 120 -4.52 -13.02 12.71
N PHE A 121 -4.44 -14.32 12.42
CA PHE A 121 -5.59 -15.12 11.99
C PHE A 121 -6.68 -15.20 13.06
N GLN A 122 -6.31 -15.37 14.33
CA GLN A 122 -7.27 -15.36 15.44
C GLN A 122 -7.99 -14.01 15.57
N CYS A 123 -7.25 -12.91 15.41
CA CYS A 123 -7.84 -11.56 15.40
C CYS A 123 -8.80 -11.37 14.22
N LEU A 124 -8.40 -11.81 13.03
CA LEU A 124 -9.24 -11.77 11.83
C LEU A 124 -10.54 -12.56 12.02
N ASP A 125 -10.46 -13.79 12.52
CA ASP A 125 -11.64 -14.64 12.72
C ASP A 125 -12.61 -14.02 13.74
N LYS A 126 -12.06 -13.44 14.83
CA LYS A 126 -12.86 -12.67 15.79
C LYS A 126 -13.56 -11.48 15.13
N CYS A 127 -12.86 -10.65 14.36
CA CYS A 127 -13.46 -9.52 13.65
C CYS A 127 -14.51 -9.97 12.64
N LEU A 128 -14.27 -11.06 11.91
CA LEU A 128 -15.23 -11.65 10.96
C LEU A 128 -16.48 -12.20 11.65
N SER A 129 -16.36 -12.67 12.89
CA SER A 129 -17.47 -13.17 13.70
C SER A 129 -18.47 -12.07 14.12
N GLU A 130 -18.04 -10.82 14.16
CA GLU A 130 -18.90 -9.66 14.47
C GLU A 130 -19.83 -9.29 13.30
N PHE A 131 -19.55 -9.77 12.09
CA PHE A 131 -20.39 -9.52 10.92
C PHE A 131 -21.53 -10.54 10.80
N PRO A 132 -22.70 -10.11 10.28
CA PRO A 132 -23.71 -11.04 9.81
C PRO A 132 -23.13 -12.05 8.81
N VAL A 133 -23.56 -13.31 8.89
CA VAL A 133 -23.04 -14.44 8.10
C VAL A 133 -22.92 -14.12 6.61
N HIS A 134 -23.89 -13.41 6.03
CA HIS A 134 -23.88 -13.03 4.62
C HIS A 134 -22.79 -12.00 4.28
N LYS A 135 -22.50 -11.04 5.17
CA LYS A 135 -21.42 -10.06 4.97
C LYS A 135 -20.05 -10.69 5.12
N ARG A 136 -19.91 -11.61 6.09
CA ARG A 136 -18.68 -12.41 6.24
C ARG A 136 -18.41 -13.26 5.00
N ASP A 137 -19.42 -13.96 4.48
CA ASP A 137 -19.30 -14.79 3.27
C ASP A 137 -18.90 -13.96 2.04
N LEU A 138 -19.45 -12.74 1.92
CA LEU A 138 -19.06 -11.81 0.85
C LEU A 138 -17.58 -11.40 0.98
N LEU A 139 -17.14 -10.98 2.16
CA LEU A 139 -15.76 -10.52 2.40
C LEU A 139 -14.75 -11.61 2.10
N VAL A 140 -14.94 -12.82 2.64
CA VAL A 140 -14.02 -13.94 2.44
C VAL A 140 -13.91 -14.26 0.95
N LYS A 141 -15.04 -14.43 0.25
CA LYS A 141 -15.03 -14.77 -1.18
C LYS A 141 -14.50 -13.67 -2.09
N TYR A 142 -14.60 -12.40 -1.66
CA TYR A 142 -14.08 -11.28 -2.44
C TYR A 142 -12.54 -11.23 -2.44
N PHE A 143 -11.91 -11.68 -1.34
CA PHE A 143 -10.45 -11.71 -1.20
C PHE A 143 -9.83 -13.09 -1.50
N ASP A 144 -10.62 -14.16 -1.50
CA ASP A 144 -10.22 -15.54 -1.84
C ASP A 144 -10.26 -15.80 -3.35
N THR A 145 -9.52 -15.00 -4.13
CA THR A 145 -9.44 -15.14 -5.59
C THR A 145 -8.04 -14.82 -6.11
N ASP A 146 -7.52 -15.66 -7.00
CA ASP A 146 -6.27 -15.38 -7.73
C ASP A 146 -6.44 -14.25 -8.77
N GLU A 147 -5.35 -13.59 -9.17
CA GLU A 147 -5.37 -12.45 -10.09
C GLU A 147 -6.12 -12.74 -11.41
N ASP A 148 -5.96 -13.95 -11.95
CA ASP A 148 -6.60 -14.40 -13.20
C ASP A 148 -8.11 -14.65 -13.05
N THR A 149 -8.60 -14.92 -11.83
CA THR A 149 -10.00 -15.26 -11.56
C THR A 149 -10.78 -14.15 -10.87
N MET A 150 -10.09 -13.08 -10.46
CA MET A 150 -10.63 -11.98 -9.65
C MET A 150 -11.82 -11.27 -10.31
N ILE A 151 -11.70 -10.84 -11.57
CA ILE A 151 -12.77 -10.11 -12.27
C ILE A 151 -14.04 -10.97 -12.44
N PRO A 152 -13.97 -12.21 -12.96
CA PRO A 152 -15.15 -13.07 -13.07
C PRO A 152 -15.73 -13.48 -11.72
N ALA A 153 -14.90 -13.71 -10.70
CA ALA A 153 -15.37 -14.02 -9.34
C ALA A 153 -16.11 -12.85 -8.69
N ARG A 154 -15.60 -11.61 -8.84
CA ARG A 154 -16.26 -10.41 -8.31
C ARG A 154 -17.60 -10.13 -9.00
N LYS A 155 -17.71 -10.35 -10.32
CA LYS A 155 -18.98 -10.28 -11.05
C LYS A 155 -20.03 -11.25 -10.48
N ARG A 156 -19.63 -12.51 -10.25
CA ARG A 156 -20.53 -13.52 -9.65
C ARG A 156 -20.93 -13.16 -8.22
N LEU A 157 -20.03 -12.57 -7.44
CA LEU A 157 -20.35 -12.09 -6.09
C LEU A 157 -21.33 -10.91 -6.15
N ALA A 158 -21.13 -9.97 -7.06
CA ALA A 158 -22.04 -8.84 -7.26
C ALA A 158 -23.47 -9.31 -7.60
N GLU A 159 -23.59 -10.25 -8.54
CA GLU A 159 -24.88 -10.89 -8.89
C GLU A 159 -25.51 -11.64 -7.71
N LYS A 160 -24.72 -12.46 -6.99
CA LYS A 160 -25.21 -13.27 -5.86
C LYS A 160 -25.74 -12.42 -4.70
N PHE A 161 -25.11 -11.27 -4.46
CA PHE A 161 -25.44 -10.38 -3.35
C PHE A 161 -26.34 -9.19 -3.76
N GLY A 162 -26.70 -9.08 -5.04
CA GLY A 162 -27.58 -8.01 -5.54
C GLY A 162 -26.96 -6.62 -5.46
N ILE A 163 -25.63 -6.53 -5.58
CA ILE A 163 -24.86 -5.29 -5.50
C ILE A 163 -24.25 -4.94 -6.86
N ASN A 164 -23.98 -3.65 -7.10
CA ASN A 164 -23.34 -3.20 -8.35
C ASN A 164 -21.81 -3.41 -8.27
N LEU A 165 -21.17 -3.62 -9.41
CA LEU A 165 -19.73 -3.83 -9.55
C LEU A 165 -19.00 -2.53 -9.88
#